data_AF-A0A8H7F0E9-F1
#
_entry.id   AF-A0A8H7F0E9-F1
#
_cell.length_a   1.000
_cell.length_b   1.000
_cell.length_c   1.000
_cell.angle_alpha   90.00
_cell.angle_beta   90.00
_cell.angle_gamma   90.00
#
_symmetry.space_group_name_H-M   'P 1'
#
loop_
_entity.id
_entity.type
_entity.pdbx_description
1 polymer ?
#
loop_
_entity_poly.entity_id
_entity_poly.type
_entity_poly.pdbx_seq_one_letter_code
_entity_poly.pdbx_strand_id
1 'polypeptide(L)'
;MIRHQKINNLALTMSSNFADADTRRCVGATLLPLLSSLPSNLLRNCNFFAKIALKFRLIVACHDELEPMDQFFSQYSWFDYNAPLPASQQFKRLREEAGWNRGDAEGTQAWEGYRTALVRQFNSTYSSDLDDLEAWHALIRHIGVVELPDTAEECQTLVEGKYINLVDLVDARNDPTIVIEHFANEIELSEYTRANDKIFPRGHIEAGSLLTFLLRRIFRPRNPEGGRLKCEKGKVRNRKRGKKTARQDLLGKAPGSLKLNSRKPATDD
;
A
#
# COMPACT_ATOMS: atom_id res chain seq x y z
N MET A 1 1.44 18.52 -47.23
CA MET A 1 0.84 19.29 -46.11
C MET A 1 -0.66 19.07 -45.91
N ILE A 2 -1.49 18.94 -46.96
CA ILE A 2 -2.98 18.90 -46.84
C ILE A 2 -3.55 17.62 -46.18
N ARG A 3 -2.81 16.50 -46.14
CA ARG A 3 -3.29 15.23 -45.54
C ARG A 3 -3.23 15.20 -44.01
N HIS A 4 -2.30 15.93 -43.38
CA HIS A 4 -2.19 15.98 -41.92
C HIS A 4 -3.24 16.90 -41.28
N GLN A 5 -3.63 17.99 -41.97
CA GLN A 5 -4.68 18.89 -41.47
C GLN A 5 -6.07 18.24 -41.43
N LYS A 6 -6.40 17.34 -42.36
CA LYS A 6 -7.69 16.64 -42.35
C LYS A 6 -7.84 15.67 -41.17
N ILE A 7 -6.74 15.02 -40.75
CA ILE A 7 -6.76 14.10 -39.60
C ILE A 7 -6.91 14.88 -38.28
N ASN A 8 -6.25 16.03 -38.16
CA ASN A 8 -6.35 16.87 -36.96
C ASN A 8 -7.73 17.54 -36.83
N ASN A 9 -8.35 17.95 -37.94
CA ASN A 9 -9.71 18.51 -37.90
C ASN A 9 -10.78 17.45 -37.57
N LEU A 10 -10.59 16.19 -37.99
CA LEU A 10 -11.45 15.06 -37.60
C LEU A 10 -11.33 14.74 -36.11
N ALA A 11 -10.12 14.78 -35.55
CA ALA A 11 -9.91 14.58 -34.11
C ALA A 11 -10.57 15.69 -33.27
N LEU A 12 -10.50 16.95 -33.73
CA LEU A 12 -11.13 18.09 -33.04
C LEU A 12 -12.66 18.07 -33.09
N THR A 13 -13.26 17.60 -34.20
CA THR A 13 -14.73 17.44 -34.29
C THR A 13 -15.23 16.26 -33.45
N MET A 14 -14.40 15.25 -33.19
CA MET A 14 -14.74 14.19 -32.25
C MET A 14 -14.67 14.68 -30.80
N SER A 15 -13.70 15.52 -30.44
CA SER A 15 -13.60 16.06 -29.07
C SER A 15 -14.73 17.03 -28.69
N SER A 16 -15.28 17.84 -29.62
CA SER A 16 -16.35 18.79 -29.25
C SER A 16 -17.73 18.15 -29.06
N ASN A 17 -17.94 16.93 -29.55
CA ASN A 17 -19.23 16.22 -29.46
C ASN A 17 -19.33 15.30 -28.24
N PHE A 18 -18.28 15.21 -27.40
CA PHE A 18 -18.23 14.34 -26.21
C PHE A 18 -18.56 15.08 -24.89
N ALA A 19 -19.16 16.26 -24.96
CA ALA A 19 -19.45 17.10 -23.79
C ALA A 19 -20.82 16.84 -23.13
N ASP A 20 -21.46 15.69 -23.38
CA ASP A 20 -22.73 15.36 -22.71
C ASP A 20 -22.76 13.89 -22.26
N ALA A 21 -23.07 13.70 -20.98
CA ALA A 21 -22.80 12.47 -20.22
C ALA A 21 -23.70 11.28 -20.59
N ASP A 22 -24.72 11.48 -21.43
CA ASP A 22 -25.79 10.50 -21.63
C ASP A 22 -25.65 9.59 -22.86
N THR A 23 -24.57 9.73 -23.65
CA THR A 23 -24.46 9.00 -24.94
C THR A 23 -23.70 7.67 -24.87
N ARG A 24 -23.46 7.11 -23.68
CA ARG A 24 -22.64 5.88 -23.52
C ARG A 24 -23.29 4.60 -24.05
N ARG A 25 -24.55 4.62 -24.50
CA ARG A 25 -25.24 3.46 -25.10
C ARG A 25 -25.16 3.35 -26.63
N CYS A 26 -24.58 4.34 -27.33
CA CYS A 26 -24.61 4.40 -28.81
C CYS A 26 -23.27 4.18 -29.51
N VAL A 27 -22.20 3.83 -28.80
CA VAL A 27 -20.83 3.77 -29.39
C VAL A 27 -20.70 2.67 -30.47
N GLY A 28 -21.55 1.63 -30.43
CA GLY A 28 -21.57 0.58 -31.45
C GLY A 28 -22.19 1.00 -32.79
N ALA A 29 -23.08 1.99 -32.82
CA ALA A 29 -23.84 2.35 -34.02
C ALA A 29 -23.13 3.39 -34.91
N THR A 30 -22.19 4.17 -34.37
CA THR A 30 -21.57 5.31 -35.07
C THR A 30 -20.23 4.97 -35.75
N LEU A 31 -19.56 3.88 -35.37
CA LEU A 31 -18.24 3.50 -35.90
C LEU A 31 -18.29 2.63 -37.17
N LEU A 32 -19.39 1.91 -37.39
CA LEU A 32 -19.57 1.03 -38.56
C LEU A 32 -19.62 1.78 -39.91
N PRO A 33 -20.30 2.94 -40.05
CA PRO A 33 -20.34 3.67 -41.32
C PRO A 33 -18.97 4.26 -41.71
N LEU A 34 -18.16 4.67 -40.74
CA LEU A 34 -16.85 5.29 -40.96
C LEU A 34 -15.80 4.30 -41.48
N LEU A 35 -15.91 3.02 -41.12
CA LEU A 35 -15.04 1.96 -41.64
C LEU A 35 -15.32 1.61 -43.11
N SER A 36 -16.57 1.78 -43.56
CA SER A 36 -16.98 1.52 -44.95
C SER A 36 -16.49 2.56 -45.98
N SER A 37 -16.07 3.73 -45.50
CA SER A 37 -15.55 4.83 -46.33
C SER A 37 -14.03 4.78 -46.55
N LEU A 38 -13.34 3.82 -45.93
CA LEU A 38 -11.89 3.67 -46.07
C LEU A 38 -11.53 2.96 -47.39
N PRO A 39 -10.56 3.46 -48.17
CA PRO A 39 -10.16 2.81 -49.42
C PRO A 39 -9.58 1.41 -49.18
N SER A 40 -9.94 0.45 -50.05
CA SER A 40 -9.70 -1.00 -49.95
C SER A 40 -8.24 -1.41 -49.72
N ASN A 41 -7.31 -0.51 -50.01
CA ASN A 41 -5.86 -0.72 -49.89
C ASN A 41 -5.36 -0.62 -48.43
N LEU A 42 -6.12 0.03 -47.55
CA LEU A 42 -5.82 0.09 -46.10
C LEU A 42 -6.31 -1.16 -45.34
N LEU A 43 -7.35 -1.85 -45.85
CA LEU A 43 -7.94 -3.04 -45.24
C LEU A 43 -7.09 -4.32 -45.38
N ARG A 44 -6.08 -4.32 -46.26
CA ARG A 44 -5.17 -5.47 -46.43
C ARG A 44 -4.00 -5.50 -45.45
N ASN A 45 -3.80 -4.45 -44.67
CA ASN A 45 -2.66 -4.36 -43.76
C ASN A 45 -3.14 -4.61 -42.32
N CYS A 46 -3.18 -5.88 -41.91
CA CYS A 46 -3.62 -6.29 -40.57
C CYS A 46 -2.87 -5.55 -39.45
N ASN A 47 -1.62 -5.13 -39.70
CA ASN A 47 -0.83 -4.32 -38.77
C ASN A 47 -1.38 -2.90 -38.56
N PHE A 48 -2.07 -2.31 -39.55
CA PHE A 48 -2.64 -0.97 -39.43
C PHE A 48 -3.95 -0.99 -38.63
N PHE A 49 -4.82 -1.97 -38.91
CA PHE A 49 -6.03 -2.19 -38.11
C PHE A 49 -5.71 -2.69 -36.71
N ALA A 50 -4.71 -3.54 -36.52
CA ALA A 50 -4.21 -3.90 -35.20
C ALA A 50 -3.64 -2.67 -34.49
N LYS A 51 -2.88 -1.78 -35.15
CA LYS A 51 -2.38 -0.53 -34.55
C LYS A 51 -3.50 0.47 -34.24
N ILE A 52 -4.51 0.59 -35.10
CA ILE A 52 -5.69 1.42 -34.83
C ILE A 52 -6.50 0.81 -33.69
N ALA A 53 -6.75 -0.49 -33.68
CA ALA A 53 -7.45 -1.19 -32.61
C ALA A 53 -6.65 -1.15 -31.30
N LEU A 54 -5.31 -1.23 -31.33
CA LEU A 54 -4.45 -1.08 -30.15
C LEU A 54 -4.43 0.37 -29.68
N LYS A 55 -4.40 1.34 -30.60
CA LYS A 55 -4.46 2.76 -30.29
C LYS A 55 -5.86 3.17 -29.81
N PHE A 56 -6.92 2.54 -30.29
CA PHE A 56 -8.28 2.66 -29.76
C PHE A 56 -8.46 1.88 -28.45
N ARG A 57 -7.79 0.74 -28.25
CA ARG A 57 -7.76 0.02 -26.96
C ARG A 57 -6.99 0.82 -25.91
N LEU A 58 -5.97 1.58 -26.32
CA LEU A 58 -5.33 2.60 -25.48
C LEU A 58 -6.25 3.82 -25.28
N ILE A 59 -6.88 4.36 -26.33
CA ILE A 59 -7.71 5.58 -26.23
C ILE A 59 -9.04 5.34 -25.50
N VAL A 60 -9.62 4.14 -25.58
CA VAL A 60 -10.79 3.73 -24.77
C VAL A 60 -10.38 3.53 -23.30
N ALA A 61 -9.10 3.27 -23.02
CA ALA A 61 -8.52 3.31 -21.67
C ALA A 61 -8.01 4.72 -21.26
N CYS A 62 -8.13 5.76 -22.11
CA CYS A 62 -7.56 7.10 -21.82
C CYS A 62 -8.49 8.03 -21.02
N HIS A 63 -9.43 7.49 -20.26
CA HIS A 63 -9.87 8.16 -19.03
C HIS A 63 -10.14 7.15 -17.93
N ASP A 64 -9.28 6.14 -17.79
CA ASP A 64 -9.16 5.43 -16.53
C ASP A 64 -8.40 6.38 -15.59
N GLU A 65 -9.12 7.01 -14.66
CA GLU A 65 -8.49 7.59 -13.49
C GLU A 65 -7.68 6.46 -12.83
N LEU A 66 -6.35 6.58 -12.86
CA LEU A 66 -5.47 5.64 -12.18
C LEU A 66 -5.99 5.47 -10.75
N GLU A 67 -6.12 4.22 -10.29
CA GLU A 67 -6.52 3.96 -8.93
C GLU A 67 -5.58 4.70 -7.96
N PRO A 68 -6.05 5.13 -6.78
CA PRO A 68 -5.21 5.91 -5.87
C PRO A 68 -3.87 5.25 -5.51
N MET A 69 -3.83 3.91 -5.42
CA MET A 69 -2.60 3.17 -5.24
C MET A 69 -1.66 3.26 -6.45
N ASP A 70 -2.19 3.04 -7.65
CA ASP A 70 -1.42 3.12 -8.89
C ASP A 70 -0.85 4.52 -9.11
N GLN A 71 -1.67 5.55 -8.80
CA GLN A 71 -1.24 6.94 -8.83
C GLN A 71 -0.06 7.20 -7.89
N PHE A 72 -0.10 6.65 -6.67
CA PHE A 72 1.01 6.79 -5.72
C PHE A 72 2.29 6.12 -6.23
N PHE A 73 2.22 4.85 -6.64
CA PHE A 73 3.42 4.13 -7.10
C PHE A 73 4.00 4.71 -8.40
N SER A 74 3.17 5.30 -9.27
CA SER A 74 3.61 5.96 -10.51
C SER A 74 4.55 7.14 -10.29
N GLN A 75 4.61 7.70 -9.08
CA GLN A 75 5.53 8.79 -8.72
C GLN A 75 7.00 8.33 -8.70
N TYR A 76 7.23 7.01 -8.61
CA TYR A 76 8.56 6.41 -8.54
C TYR A 76 8.87 5.71 -9.86
N SER A 77 9.23 6.47 -10.90
CA SER A 77 9.45 5.96 -12.26
C SER A 77 10.56 4.90 -12.40
N TRP A 78 11.44 4.80 -11.40
CA TRP A 78 12.52 3.82 -11.31
C TRP A 78 12.10 2.53 -10.60
N PHE A 79 10.93 2.50 -9.96
CA PHE A 79 10.41 1.34 -9.23
C PHE A 79 9.50 0.50 -10.15
N ASP A 80 9.78 -0.81 -10.23
CA ASP A 80 8.97 -1.75 -11.01
C ASP A 80 7.74 -2.20 -10.18
N TYR A 81 6.71 -1.34 -10.22
CA TYR A 81 5.44 -1.56 -9.54
C TYR A 81 4.60 -2.64 -10.23
N ASN A 82 4.15 -3.62 -9.44
CA ASN A 82 3.30 -4.71 -9.89
C ASN A 82 1.94 -4.63 -9.19
N ALA A 83 0.94 -4.04 -9.88
CA ALA A 83 -0.40 -3.75 -9.35
C ALA A 83 -1.21 -4.98 -8.87
N PRO A 84 -1.09 -6.17 -9.49
CA PRO A 84 -1.67 -7.40 -8.95
C PRO A 84 -1.15 -7.84 -7.58
N LEU A 85 0.01 -7.38 -7.14
CA LEU A 85 0.56 -7.76 -5.83
C LEU A 85 0.02 -6.86 -4.70
N PRO A 86 -0.03 -7.36 -3.45
CA PRO A 86 -0.45 -6.57 -2.30
C PRO A 86 0.32 -5.25 -2.20
N ALA A 87 -0.37 -4.13 -2.01
CA ALA A 87 0.23 -2.81 -1.95
C ALA A 87 1.18 -2.69 -0.75
N SER A 88 0.88 -3.40 0.34
CA SER A 88 1.77 -3.54 1.49
C SER A 88 3.13 -4.14 1.12
N GLN A 89 3.15 -5.16 0.26
CA GLN A 89 4.39 -5.76 -0.25
C GLN A 89 5.12 -4.83 -1.23
N GLN A 90 4.38 -4.17 -2.13
CA GLN A 90 4.97 -3.21 -3.08
C GLN A 90 5.62 -2.04 -2.35
N PHE A 91 4.98 -1.50 -1.32
CA PHE A 91 5.54 -0.41 -0.54
C PHE A 91 6.77 -0.84 0.28
N LYS A 92 6.77 -2.06 0.83
CA LYS A 92 7.96 -2.63 1.47
C LYS A 92 9.14 -2.72 0.50
N ARG A 93 8.92 -3.26 -0.71
CA ARG A 93 9.94 -3.31 -1.77
C ARG A 93 10.44 -1.92 -2.15
N LEU A 94 9.53 -0.97 -2.35
CA LEU A 94 9.88 0.41 -2.67
C LEU A 94 10.82 1.01 -1.61
N ARG A 95 10.54 0.80 -0.33
CA ARG A 95 11.39 1.28 0.77
C ARG A 95 12.76 0.62 0.78
N GLU A 96 12.83 -0.69 0.50
CA GLU A 96 14.07 -1.45 0.43
C GLU A 96 14.95 -1.00 -0.75
N GLU A 97 14.36 -0.86 -1.95
CA GLU A 97 15.05 -0.42 -3.16
C GLU A 97 15.49 1.05 -3.08
N ALA A 98 14.70 1.92 -2.42
CA ALA A 98 15.08 3.31 -2.17
C ALA A 98 16.22 3.46 -1.14
N GLY A 99 16.44 2.45 -0.30
CA GLY A 99 17.45 2.50 0.76
C GLY A 99 17.15 3.51 1.88
N TRP A 100 15.88 3.89 2.08
CA TRP A 100 15.51 4.88 3.11
C TRP A 100 15.70 4.35 4.52
N ASN A 101 16.47 5.09 5.32
CA ASN A 101 16.67 4.85 6.73
C ASN A 101 15.56 5.49 7.56
N ARG A 102 15.49 5.08 8.83
CA ARG A 102 14.55 5.66 9.78
C ARG A 102 14.89 7.13 10.04
N GLY A 103 13.96 8.02 9.73
CA GLY A 103 14.12 9.47 9.93
C GLY A 103 14.45 10.23 8.65
N ASP A 104 14.67 9.53 7.53
CA ASP A 104 14.84 10.15 6.22
C ASP A 104 13.56 10.88 5.83
N ALA A 105 13.70 12.11 5.32
CA ALA A 105 12.58 12.97 4.98
C ALA A 105 11.78 12.37 3.81
N GLU A 106 12.47 11.86 2.79
CA GLU A 106 11.88 11.22 1.62
C GLU A 106 11.11 9.96 2.02
N GLY A 107 11.68 9.12 2.88
CA GLY A 107 11.02 7.91 3.38
C GLY A 107 9.78 8.22 4.23
N THR A 108 9.84 9.30 5.01
CA THR A 108 8.69 9.79 5.79
C THR A 108 7.59 10.32 4.87
N GLN A 109 7.94 11.08 3.84
CA GLN A 109 7.00 11.59 2.84
C GLN A 109 6.35 10.45 2.05
N ALA A 110 7.14 9.47 1.62
CA ALA A 110 6.63 8.29 0.92
C ALA A 110 5.66 7.48 1.78
N TRP A 111 5.95 7.34 3.08
CA TRP A 111 5.06 6.69 4.03
C TRP A 111 3.73 7.42 4.18
N GLU A 112 3.73 8.74 4.32
CA GLU A 112 2.48 9.50 4.39
C GLU A 112 1.71 9.45 3.06
N GLY A 113 2.40 9.54 1.92
CA GLY A 113 1.77 9.39 0.60
C GLY A 113 1.10 8.02 0.42
N TYR A 114 1.77 6.95 0.85
CA TYR A 114 1.21 5.60 0.84
C TYR A 114 -0.02 5.47 1.74
N ARG A 115 0.01 6.08 2.94
CA ARG A 115 -1.14 6.11 3.86
C ARG A 115 -2.33 6.86 3.26
N THR A 116 -2.09 7.99 2.59
CA THR A 116 -3.13 8.71 1.86
C THR A 116 -3.70 7.86 0.73
N ALA A 117 -2.85 7.17 -0.04
CA ALA A 117 -3.29 6.28 -1.11
C ALA A 117 -4.16 5.13 -0.57
N LEU A 118 -3.81 4.50 0.56
CA LEU A 118 -4.64 3.49 1.23
C LEU A 118 -6.06 3.99 1.54
N VAL A 119 -6.17 5.20 2.10
CA VAL A 119 -7.47 5.79 2.46
C VAL A 119 -8.30 6.08 1.22
N ARG A 120 -7.70 6.71 0.21
CA ARG A 120 -8.38 7.01 -1.06
C ARG A 120 -8.80 5.74 -1.78
N GLN A 121 -7.93 4.73 -1.81
CA GLN A 121 -8.24 3.44 -2.42
C GLN A 121 -9.42 2.77 -1.72
N PHE A 122 -9.43 2.77 -0.39
CA PHE A 122 -10.55 2.23 0.38
C PHE A 122 -11.86 2.94 0.05
N ASN A 123 -11.87 4.28 0.09
CA ASN A 123 -13.06 5.07 -0.20
C ASN A 123 -13.55 4.87 -1.65
N SER A 124 -12.63 4.71 -2.60
CA SER A 124 -12.94 4.43 -4.00
C SER A 124 -13.50 3.01 -4.23
N THR A 125 -13.15 2.05 -3.36
CA THR A 125 -13.54 0.64 -3.53
C THR A 125 -14.88 0.34 -2.85
N TYR A 126 -15.10 0.87 -1.65
CA TYR A 126 -16.29 0.57 -0.87
C TYR A 126 -17.25 1.76 -0.85
N SER A 127 -16.93 2.80 -0.07
CA SER A 127 -17.60 4.11 -0.05
C SER A 127 -16.94 4.95 1.05
N SER A 128 -17.25 6.24 1.09
CA SER A 128 -16.97 7.09 2.25
C SER A 128 -18.15 7.19 3.24
N ASP A 129 -19.31 6.63 2.90
CA ASP A 129 -20.57 6.81 3.64
C ASP A 129 -21.01 5.55 4.43
N LEU A 130 -21.51 5.75 5.64
CA LEU A 130 -22.01 4.70 6.54
C LEU A 130 -23.42 4.23 6.16
N ASP A 131 -24.18 5.07 5.49
CA ASP A 131 -25.57 4.77 5.11
C ASP A 131 -25.66 4.03 3.76
N ASP A 132 -24.51 3.78 3.12
CA ASP A 132 -24.38 3.09 1.86
C ASP A 132 -24.46 1.56 2.03
N LEU A 133 -25.66 1.02 1.87
CA LEU A 133 -25.92 -0.42 2.00
C LEU A 133 -25.18 -1.25 0.93
N GLU A 134 -25.02 -0.73 -0.29
CA GLU A 134 -24.31 -1.46 -1.35
C GLU A 134 -22.82 -1.60 -1.00
N ALA A 135 -22.21 -0.54 -0.46
CA ALA A 135 -20.84 -0.58 0.04
C ALA A 135 -20.68 -1.60 1.18
N TRP A 136 -21.64 -1.66 2.10
CA TRP A 136 -21.65 -2.67 3.17
C TRP A 136 -21.72 -4.08 2.61
N HIS A 137 -22.60 -4.35 1.65
CA HIS A 137 -22.70 -5.67 1.03
C HIS A 137 -21.42 -6.05 0.29
N ALA A 138 -20.79 -5.12 -0.44
CA ALA A 138 -19.52 -5.35 -1.11
C ALA A 138 -18.41 -5.71 -0.11
N LEU A 139 -18.36 -5.02 1.02
CA LEU A 139 -17.41 -5.26 2.10
C LEU A 139 -17.66 -6.62 2.80
N ILE A 140 -18.91 -6.94 3.13
CA ILE A 140 -19.29 -8.21 3.78
C ILE A 140 -18.97 -9.42 2.87
N ARG A 141 -19.19 -9.28 1.56
CA ARG A 141 -18.80 -10.30 0.57
C ARG A 141 -17.29 -10.55 0.55
N HIS A 142 -16.47 -9.50 0.57
CA HIS A 142 -15.00 -9.63 0.61
C HIS A 142 -14.50 -10.23 1.92
N ILE A 143 -15.20 -9.97 3.02
CA ILE A 143 -14.91 -10.57 4.32
C ILE A 143 -15.30 -12.06 4.35
N GLY A 144 -16.03 -12.56 3.36
CA GLY A 144 -16.39 -13.98 3.22
C GLY A 144 -17.62 -14.38 4.05
N VAL A 145 -18.49 -13.43 4.37
CA VAL A 145 -19.77 -13.70 5.05
C VAL A 145 -20.86 -13.88 3.98
N VAL A 146 -21.58 -15.00 4.06
CA VAL A 146 -22.59 -15.40 3.07
C VAL A 146 -23.94 -14.71 3.31
N GLU A 147 -24.29 -14.49 4.57
CA GLU A 147 -25.56 -13.86 4.94
C GLU A 147 -25.44 -12.34 4.89
N LEU A 148 -26.15 -11.72 3.96
CA LEU A 148 -26.20 -10.28 3.77
C LEU A 148 -27.43 -9.73 4.49
N PRO A 149 -27.25 -8.84 5.48
CA PRO A 149 -28.38 -8.16 6.12
C PRO A 149 -29.08 -7.18 5.17
N ASP A 150 -30.35 -6.86 5.46
CA ASP A 150 -31.16 -5.98 4.62
C ASP A 150 -30.96 -4.49 4.96
N THR A 151 -30.29 -4.19 6.07
CA THR A 151 -30.09 -2.82 6.56
C THR A 151 -28.62 -2.50 6.88
N ALA A 152 -28.25 -1.23 6.77
CA ALA A 152 -26.89 -0.76 7.05
C ALA A 152 -26.54 -0.94 8.55
N GLU A 153 -27.51 -0.79 9.45
CA GLU A 153 -27.34 -0.96 10.90
C GLU A 153 -27.00 -2.41 11.27
N GLU A 154 -27.64 -3.38 10.63
CA GLU A 154 -27.33 -4.79 10.82
C GLU A 154 -25.95 -5.13 10.23
N CYS A 155 -25.59 -4.56 9.09
CA CYS A 155 -24.25 -4.68 8.50
C CYS A 155 -23.18 -4.14 9.45
N GLN A 156 -23.41 -2.96 10.04
CA GLN A 156 -22.53 -2.35 11.03
C GLN A 156 -22.33 -3.27 12.24
N THR A 157 -23.42 -3.81 12.80
CA THR A 157 -23.37 -4.71 13.95
C THR A 157 -22.60 -6.00 13.64
N LEU A 158 -22.81 -6.57 12.45
CA LEU A 158 -22.13 -7.77 11.98
C LEU A 158 -20.62 -7.54 11.88
N VAL A 159 -20.21 -6.43 11.25
CA VAL A 159 -18.79 -6.10 11.07
C VAL A 159 -18.14 -5.61 12.37
N GLU A 160 -18.91 -5.04 13.30
CA GLU A 160 -18.38 -4.63 14.61
C GLU A 160 -17.82 -5.83 15.39
N GLY A 161 -18.43 -7.01 15.26
CA GLY A 161 -17.94 -8.26 15.86
C GLY A 161 -16.74 -8.89 15.13
N LYS A 162 -16.31 -8.32 14.00
CA LYS A 162 -15.19 -8.84 13.20
C LYS A 162 -13.93 -7.99 13.42
N TYR A 163 -12.82 -8.69 13.65
CA TYR A 163 -11.50 -8.09 13.74
C TYR A 163 -10.72 -8.48 12.49
N ILE A 164 -10.60 -7.56 11.56
CA ILE A 164 -9.92 -7.73 10.27
C ILE A 164 -8.95 -6.59 10.06
N ASN A 165 -7.92 -6.82 9.26
CA ASN A 165 -6.96 -5.80 8.91
C ASN A 165 -7.40 -5.06 7.63
N LEU A 166 -7.52 -3.73 7.72
CA LEU A 166 -8.01 -2.90 6.61
C LEU A 166 -7.06 -2.85 5.41
N VAL A 167 -5.76 -3.04 5.62
CA VAL A 167 -4.81 -3.13 4.51
C VAL A 167 -5.07 -4.41 3.70
N ASP A 168 -5.41 -5.52 4.35
CA ASP A 168 -5.74 -6.76 3.66
C ASP A 168 -7.04 -6.64 2.85
N LEU A 169 -8.01 -5.84 3.33
CA LEU A 169 -9.22 -5.50 2.56
C LEU A 169 -8.90 -4.70 1.28
N VAL A 170 -7.94 -3.77 1.35
CA VAL A 170 -7.50 -2.99 0.19
C VAL A 170 -6.66 -3.85 -0.76
N ASP A 171 -5.85 -4.76 -0.23
CA ASP A 171 -5.03 -5.67 -1.02
C ASP A 171 -5.91 -6.73 -1.72
N ALA A 172 -7.01 -7.16 -1.10
CA ALA A 172 -7.98 -8.11 -1.67
C ALA A 172 -8.87 -7.52 -2.78
N ARG A 173 -8.84 -6.20 -3.02
CA ARG A 173 -9.74 -5.53 -3.98
C ARG A 173 -9.67 -6.07 -5.41
N ASN A 174 -8.47 -6.50 -5.82
CA ASN A 174 -8.18 -6.96 -7.18
C ASN A 174 -8.22 -8.49 -7.29
N ASP A 175 -8.32 -9.19 -6.17
CA ASP A 175 -8.29 -10.65 -6.13
C ASP A 175 -9.29 -11.19 -5.09
N PRO A 176 -10.48 -11.63 -5.54
CA PRO A 176 -11.49 -12.19 -4.65
C PRO A 176 -11.09 -13.56 -4.07
N THR A 177 -9.96 -14.13 -4.49
CA THR A 177 -9.43 -15.39 -3.92
C THR A 177 -8.61 -15.16 -2.66
N ILE A 178 -8.21 -13.92 -2.37
CA ILE A 178 -7.49 -13.57 -1.14
C ILE A 178 -8.46 -13.72 0.04
N VAL A 179 -8.23 -14.75 0.85
CA VAL A 179 -8.96 -14.96 2.09
C VAL A 179 -8.44 -14.00 3.14
N ILE A 180 -9.33 -13.11 3.61
CA ILE A 180 -9.02 -12.17 4.68
C ILE A 180 -9.05 -12.92 6.02
N GLU A 181 -8.00 -12.76 6.81
CA GLU A 181 -7.91 -13.38 8.14
C GLU A 181 -8.84 -12.69 9.14
N HIS A 182 -9.61 -13.49 9.88
CA HIS A 182 -10.50 -13.03 10.95
C HIS A 182 -9.85 -13.33 12.29
N PHE A 183 -9.56 -12.30 13.06
CA PHE A 183 -8.98 -12.43 14.39
C PHE A 183 -10.09 -12.55 15.45
N ALA A 184 -9.78 -13.22 16.57
CA ALA A 184 -10.76 -13.39 17.64
C ALA A 184 -10.95 -12.10 18.45
N ASN A 185 -9.94 -11.24 18.51
CA ASN A 185 -9.95 -10.02 19.33
C ASN A 185 -8.99 -8.94 18.80
N GLU A 186 -9.07 -7.75 19.39
CA GLU A 186 -8.26 -6.58 19.02
C GLU A 186 -6.76 -6.77 19.31
N ILE A 187 -6.38 -7.66 20.25
CA ILE A 187 -4.97 -7.95 20.57
C ILE A 187 -4.33 -8.76 19.45
N GLU A 188 -4.97 -9.85 19.01
CA GLU A 188 -4.49 -10.67 17.89
C GLU A 188 -4.36 -9.84 16.61
N LEU A 189 -5.38 -9.04 16.30
CA LEU A 189 -5.32 -8.10 15.18
C LEU A 189 -4.14 -7.12 15.31
N SER A 190 -3.90 -6.58 16.51
CA SER A 190 -2.79 -5.67 16.78
C SER A 190 -1.43 -6.33 16.54
N GLU A 191 -1.25 -7.55 17.03
CA GLU A 191 -0.01 -8.32 16.88
C GLU A 191 0.28 -8.62 15.42
N TYR A 192 -0.71 -9.16 14.71
CA TYR A 192 -0.61 -9.43 13.28
C TYR A 192 -0.29 -8.15 12.48
N THR A 193 -1.03 -7.06 12.72
CA THR A 193 -0.86 -5.80 11.99
C THR A 193 0.55 -5.25 12.14
N ARG A 194 1.10 -5.32 13.37
CA ARG A 194 2.45 -4.82 13.68
C ARG A 194 3.55 -5.74 13.18
N ALA A 195 3.34 -7.06 13.23
CA ALA A 195 4.32 -8.03 12.75
C ALA A 195 4.50 -7.95 11.23
N ASN A 196 3.44 -7.58 10.49
CA ASN A 196 3.44 -7.51 9.04
C ASN A 196 3.62 -6.08 8.47
N ASP A 197 3.81 -5.07 9.33
CA ASP A 197 3.86 -3.65 8.94
C ASP A 197 2.63 -3.16 8.15
N LYS A 198 1.47 -3.81 8.31
CA LYS A 198 0.24 -3.51 7.58
C LYS A 198 -0.61 -2.44 8.28
N ILE A 199 0.00 -1.32 8.65
CA ILE A 199 -0.63 -0.32 9.51
C ILE A 199 -1.54 0.61 8.69
N PHE A 200 -2.85 0.51 8.91
CA PHE A 200 -3.81 1.46 8.33
C PHE A 200 -3.83 2.79 9.09
N PRO A 201 -3.81 3.96 8.41
CA PRO A 201 -3.82 5.27 9.07
C PRO A 201 -5.09 5.50 9.90
N ARG A 202 -4.90 5.79 11.19
CA ARG A 202 -5.98 6.29 12.06
C ARG A 202 -6.06 7.81 12.00
N GLY A 203 -7.26 8.37 11.78
CA GLY A 203 -7.50 9.81 11.81
C GLY A 203 -7.01 10.58 10.58
N HIS A 204 -7.00 9.94 9.41
CA HIS A 204 -6.72 10.63 8.15
C HIS A 204 -7.86 11.59 7.81
N ILE A 205 -7.54 12.78 7.29
CA ILE A 205 -8.53 13.84 7.01
C ILE A 205 -9.56 13.44 5.94
N GLU A 206 -9.16 12.55 5.02
CA GLU A 206 -10.04 12.01 3.97
C GLU A 206 -10.75 10.73 4.40
N ALA A 207 -10.66 10.34 5.68
CA ALA A 207 -11.39 9.17 6.16
C ALA A 207 -12.89 9.48 6.19
N GLY A 208 -13.67 8.72 5.40
CA GLY A 208 -15.12 8.76 5.45
C GLY A 208 -15.69 8.24 6.77
N SER A 209 -17.00 8.37 6.94
CA SER A 209 -17.70 7.84 8.10
C SER A 209 -17.59 6.31 8.16
N LEU A 210 -17.71 5.63 7.01
CA LEU A 210 -17.56 4.17 6.89
C LEU A 210 -16.19 3.70 7.40
N LEU A 211 -15.14 4.29 6.83
CA LEU A 211 -13.78 3.96 7.20
C LEU A 211 -13.52 4.24 8.69
N THR A 212 -14.03 5.37 9.20
CA THR A 212 -13.87 5.75 10.60
C THR A 212 -14.48 4.74 11.56
N PHE A 213 -15.62 4.14 11.20
CA PHE A 213 -16.27 3.08 11.97
C PHE A 213 -15.43 1.80 12.05
N LEU A 214 -14.78 1.41 10.94
CA LEU A 214 -14.00 0.18 10.86
C LEU A 214 -12.65 0.25 11.60
N LEU A 215 -12.14 1.46 11.88
CA LEU A 215 -10.82 1.65 12.49
C LEU A 215 -10.72 1.08 13.91
N ARG A 216 -9.84 0.09 14.08
CA ARG A 216 -9.50 -0.51 15.38
C ARG A 216 -8.27 0.15 16.05
N ARG A 217 -8.05 -0.14 17.33
CA ARG A 217 -6.91 0.36 18.12
C ARG A 217 -5.74 -0.62 18.02
N ILE A 218 -4.85 -0.37 17.04
CA ILE A 218 -3.68 -1.24 16.82
C ILE A 218 -2.60 -1.04 17.89
N PHE A 219 -2.26 0.19 18.29
CA PHE A 219 -1.14 0.40 19.24
C PHE A 219 -1.51 0.24 20.72
N ARG A 220 -2.80 0.28 21.04
CA ARG A 220 -3.34 0.15 22.40
C ARG A 220 -4.66 -0.62 22.33
N PRO A 221 -4.62 -1.94 22.04
CA PRO A 221 -5.82 -2.76 21.93
C PRO A 221 -6.56 -2.81 23.26
N ARG A 222 -7.89 -2.91 23.22
CA ARG A 222 -8.68 -3.15 24.43
C ARG A 222 -8.40 -4.57 24.92
N ASN A 223 -8.11 -4.72 26.21
CA ASN A 223 -8.02 -6.06 26.79
C ASN A 223 -9.45 -6.62 26.92
N PRO A 224 -9.78 -7.77 26.31
CA PRO A 224 -11.08 -8.41 26.47
C PRO A 224 -11.43 -8.71 27.95
N GLU A 225 -10.43 -8.84 28.83
CA GLU A 225 -10.63 -9.23 30.23
C GLU A 225 -10.67 -8.06 31.25
N GLY A 226 -10.66 -6.79 30.82
CA GLY A 226 -10.79 -5.66 31.76
C GLY A 226 -9.65 -5.52 32.81
N GLY A 227 -8.59 -6.31 32.73
CA GLY A 227 -7.43 -6.26 33.61
C GLY A 227 -6.28 -5.49 32.98
N ARG A 228 -5.72 -4.52 33.69
CA ARG A 228 -4.42 -3.92 33.40
C ARG A 228 -3.39 -5.03 33.18
N LEU A 229 -2.97 -5.29 31.93
CA LEU A 229 -1.79 -6.08 31.66
C LEU A 229 -0.63 -5.40 32.41
N LYS A 230 -0.19 -6.00 33.51
CA LYS A 230 1.09 -5.64 34.10
C LYS A 230 2.09 -5.93 33.00
N CYS A 231 2.73 -4.90 32.46
CA CYS A 231 3.98 -5.10 31.74
C CYS A 231 4.86 -5.94 32.65
N GLU A 232 5.11 -7.21 32.28
CA GLU A 232 6.20 -7.95 32.87
C GLU A 232 7.45 -7.13 32.56
N LYS A 233 7.89 -6.38 33.57
CA LYS A 233 9.17 -5.70 33.57
C LYS A 233 10.20 -6.80 33.36
N GLY A 234 10.66 -6.93 32.12
CA GLY A 234 11.86 -7.68 31.79
C GLY A 234 12.93 -7.33 32.81
N LYS A 235 13.35 -8.35 33.55
CA LYS A 235 14.29 -8.29 34.67
C LYS A 235 15.47 -7.39 34.31
N VAL A 236 15.58 -6.24 34.99
CA VAL A 236 16.83 -5.49 35.11
C VAL A 236 17.87 -6.45 35.68
N ARG A 237 18.78 -6.96 34.84
CA ARG A 237 19.98 -7.66 35.28
C ARG A 237 20.91 -6.63 35.90
N ASN A 238 20.70 -6.39 37.19
CA ASN A 238 21.55 -5.59 38.03
C ASN A 238 22.84 -6.38 38.32
N ARG A 239 23.86 -6.28 37.46
CA ARG A 239 25.21 -6.72 37.80
C ARG A 239 25.92 -5.57 38.53
N LYS A 240 25.80 -5.62 39.86
CA LYS A 240 26.49 -4.76 40.81
C LYS A 240 27.98 -4.66 40.47
N ARG A 241 28.44 -3.41 40.28
CA ARG A 241 29.81 -2.98 40.58
C ARG A 241 30.12 -3.32 42.04
N GLY A 242 31.05 -4.24 42.27
CA GLY A 242 31.77 -4.40 43.53
C GLY A 242 33.25 -4.10 43.27
N LYS A 243 33.77 -3.05 43.92
CA LYS A 243 35.13 -2.53 43.74
C LYS A 243 35.95 -2.87 44.99
N LYS A 244 37.14 -3.48 44.78
CA LYS A 244 38.32 -3.57 45.67
C LYS A 244 38.16 -4.45 46.93
N THR A 245 39.16 -5.18 47.44
CA THR A 245 40.55 -4.81 47.78
C THR A 245 41.47 -6.04 47.96
N ALA A 246 42.79 -5.80 47.92
CA ALA A 246 43.94 -6.68 48.18
C ALA A 246 43.88 -7.46 49.53
N ARG A 247 44.69 -8.51 49.81
CA ARG A 247 46.17 -8.56 49.83
C ARG A 247 46.64 -9.98 50.24
N GLN A 248 47.86 -10.37 49.77
CA GLN A 248 48.88 -11.23 50.43
C GLN A 248 48.55 -12.72 50.72
N ASP A 249 49.41 -13.74 50.59
CA ASP A 249 50.88 -13.84 50.72
C ASP A 249 51.41 -15.20 50.18
N LEU A 250 52.68 -15.22 49.71
CA LEU A 250 53.72 -16.29 49.74
C LEU A 250 53.49 -17.62 48.94
N LEU A 251 54.42 -18.20 48.15
CA LEU A 251 55.88 -18.33 48.21
C LEU A 251 56.50 -18.68 46.83
N GLY A 252 57.64 -18.06 46.49
CA GLY A 252 58.86 -18.75 46.04
C GLY A 252 59.11 -19.01 44.54
N LYS A 253 59.83 -18.10 43.86
CA LYS A 253 61.27 -18.22 43.49
C LYS A 253 61.64 -17.23 42.38
N ALA A 254 62.70 -16.46 42.66
CA ALA A 254 63.40 -15.54 41.76
C ALA A 254 64.78 -16.14 41.38
N PRO A 255 65.70 -15.42 40.72
CA PRO A 255 65.59 -14.65 39.47
C PRO A 255 66.73 -14.96 38.47
N GLY A 256 66.56 -14.54 37.22
CA GLY A 256 67.64 -14.43 36.23
C GLY A 256 67.58 -13.06 35.54
N SER A 257 68.50 -12.17 35.91
CA SER A 257 68.68 -10.81 35.43
C SER A 257 69.07 -10.73 33.94
N LEU A 258 68.73 -9.65 33.24
CA LEU A 258 69.68 -8.77 32.52
C LEU A 258 68.99 -7.64 31.72
N LYS A 259 69.23 -6.41 32.22
CA LYS A 259 69.56 -5.12 31.58
C LYS A 259 68.90 -4.66 30.26
N LEU A 260 68.32 -3.47 30.37
CA LEU A 260 68.46 -2.26 29.54
C LEU A 260 69.14 -2.40 28.16
N ASN A 261 68.52 -1.85 27.12
CA ASN A 261 69.01 -0.60 26.53
C ASN A 261 68.03 0.08 25.57
N SER A 262 68.02 1.40 25.69
CA SER A 262 67.38 2.43 24.86
C SER A 262 68.01 2.51 23.46
N ARG A 263 67.22 2.86 22.43
CA ARG A 263 67.49 3.93 21.42
C ARG A 263 66.51 3.88 20.22
N LYS A 264 65.75 4.97 20.06
CA LYS A 264 65.31 5.57 18.77
C LYS A 264 66.51 6.34 18.14
N PRO A 265 66.45 7.00 16.96
CA PRO A 265 65.46 7.03 15.86
C PRO A 265 66.05 6.95 14.41
N ALA A 266 65.14 6.91 13.42
CA ALA A 266 65.09 7.55 12.09
C ALA A 266 66.32 7.69 11.16
N THR A 267 66.11 7.33 9.89
CA THR A 267 66.51 8.13 8.71
C THR A 267 65.49 7.95 7.58
N ASP A 268 65.08 9.08 7.00
CA ASP A 268 64.41 9.24 5.72
C ASP A 268 65.36 8.88 4.56
N ASP A 269 64.78 8.47 3.43
CA ASP A 269 65.21 8.76 2.05
C ASP A 269 63.94 8.86 1.17
#